data_AF-H6VT85-F1
#
_entry.id   AF-H6VT85-F1
#
_cell.length_a   1.000
_cell.length_b   1.000
_cell.length_c   1.000
_cell.angle_alpha   90.00
_cell.angle_beta   90.00
_cell.angle_gamma   90.00
#
_symmetry.space_group_name_H-M   'P 1'
#
loop_
_entity.id
_entity.type
_entity.pdbx_description
1 polymer ?
#
loop_
_entity_poly.entity_id
_entity_poly.type
_entity_poly.pdbx_seq_one_letter_code
_entity_poly.pdbx_strand_id
1 'polypeptide(L)'
;AGMNPMDLKRGIDKAVTAAVAELKKISKPCKDQKAIAQVGTISANSDKSIGDIIAEAMEKVGKEGVITVEDGSGLENALEVVEGMQFDRGYLSPYFINNQQNMSA
;
A
#
# COMPACT_ATOMS: atom_id res chain seq x y z
N ALA A 1 -34.02 26.69 -14.36
CA ALA A 1 -33.40 25.41 -13.95
C ALA A 1 -31.91 25.66 -13.79
N GLY A 2 -31.39 25.69 -12.56
CA GLY A 2 -30.02 26.12 -12.33
C GLY A 2 -29.61 25.91 -10.88
N MET A 3 -29.09 24.72 -10.57
CA MET A 3 -28.35 24.51 -9.32
C MET A 3 -27.01 25.24 -9.45
N ASN A 4 -26.65 25.99 -8.41
CA ASN A 4 -25.38 26.70 -8.35
C ASN A 4 -24.23 25.66 -8.23
N PRO A 5 -23.28 25.60 -9.17
CA PRO A 5 -22.17 24.65 -9.15
C PRO A 5 -21.32 24.72 -7.87
N MET A 6 -21.23 25.91 -7.25
CA MET A 6 -20.50 26.11 -5.99
C MET A 6 -21.20 25.45 -4.80
N ASP A 7 -22.54 25.46 -4.78
CA ASP A 7 -23.31 24.79 -3.74
C ASP A 7 -23.27 23.27 -3.89
N LEU A 8 -23.25 22.78 -5.13
CA LEU A 8 -23.02 21.37 -5.46
C LEU A 8 -21.65 20.89 -4.96
N LYS A 9 -20.57 21.60 -5.32
CA LYS A 9 -19.22 21.28 -4.85
C LYS A 9 -19.14 21.31 -3.33
N ARG A 10 -19.69 22.34 -2.69
CA ARG A 10 -19.69 22.46 -1.22
C ARG A 10 -20.49 21.34 -0.53
N GLY A 11 -21.61 20.92 -1.12
CA GLY A 11 -22.39 19.78 -0.65
C GLY A 11 -21.61 18.47 -0.74
N ILE A 12 -20.95 18.24 -1.87
CA ILE A 12 -20.08 17.06 -2.09
C ILE A 12 -18.91 17.08 -1.11
N ASP A 13 -18.21 18.21 -0.95
CA ASP A 13 -17.06 18.33 -0.05
C ASP A 13 -17.47 18.04 1.42
N LYS A 14 -18.64 18.54 1.85
CA LYS A 14 -19.19 18.23 3.19
C LYS A 14 -19.55 16.75 3.34
N ALA A 15 -20.17 16.15 2.33
CA ALA A 15 -20.53 14.74 2.34
C ALA A 15 -19.28 13.84 2.38
N VAL A 16 -18.26 14.16 1.58
CA VAL A 16 -16.97 13.44 1.59
C VAL A 16 -16.30 13.57 2.95
N THR A 17 -16.29 14.77 3.55
CA THR A 17 -15.69 14.97 4.87
C THR A 17 -16.40 14.11 5.94
N ALA A 18 -17.73 14.07 5.93
CA ALA A 18 -18.50 13.24 6.84
C ALA A 18 -18.28 11.74 6.58
N ALA A 19 -18.23 11.32 5.32
CA ALA A 19 -17.97 9.94 4.92
C ALA A 19 -16.57 9.47 5.35
N VAL A 20 -15.54 10.30 5.19
CA VAL A 20 -14.17 10.01 5.67
C VAL A 20 -14.14 9.87 7.19
N ALA A 21 -14.88 10.71 7.92
CA ALA A 21 -14.96 10.62 9.38
C ALA A 21 -15.62 9.30 9.84
N GLU A 22 -16.71 8.88 9.19
CA GLU A 22 -17.35 7.59 9.48
C GLU A 22 -16.49 6.40 9.07
N LEU A 23 -15.84 6.45 7.90
CA LEU A 23 -14.89 5.41 7.47
C LEU A 23 -13.78 5.19 8.51
N LYS A 24 -13.25 6.27 9.10
CA LYS A 24 -12.26 6.16 10.18
C LYS A 24 -12.81 5.45 11.43
N LYS A 25 -14.10 5.64 11.76
CA LYS A 25 -14.74 4.95 12.90
C LYS A 25 -15.00 3.47 12.62
N ILE A 26 -15.35 3.13 11.38
CA ILE A 26 -15.65 1.75 10.96
C ILE A 26 -14.36 0.96 10.69
N SER A 27 -13.24 1.67 10.44
CA SER A 27 -11.94 1.07 10.18
C SER A 27 -11.54 0.08 11.28
N LYS A 28 -11.29 -1.16 10.89
CA LYS A 28 -10.81 -2.20 11.79
C LYS A 28 -9.29 -2.23 11.74
N PRO A 29 -8.60 -1.98 12.87
CA PRO A 29 -7.14 -2.00 12.89
C PRO A 29 -6.64 -3.44 12.67
N CYS A 30 -5.81 -3.64 11.66
CA CYS A 30 -5.13 -4.91 11.40
C CYS A 30 -3.88 -4.99 12.28
N LYS A 31 -4.05 -5.45 13.54
CA LYS A 31 -2.93 -5.58 14.49
C LYS A 31 -2.30 -6.97 14.49
N ASP A 32 -3.06 -7.98 14.10
CA ASP A 32 -2.66 -9.38 14.19
C ASP A 32 -2.01 -9.83 12.88
N GLN A 33 -0.97 -10.65 12.99
CA GLN A 33 -0.30 -11.27 11.84
C GLN A 33 -1.29 -12.02 10.94
N LYS A 34 -2.28 -12.71 11.52
CA LYS A 34 -3.33 -13.38 10.76
C LYS A 34 -4.18 -12.42 9.93
N ALA A 35 -4.48 -11.22 10.45
CA ALA A 35 -5.21 -10.21 9.70
C ALA A 35 -4.37 -9.68 8.54
N ILE A 36 -3.06 -9.49 8.76
CA ILE A 36 -2.11 -9.10 7.72
C ILE A 36 -2.03 -10.16 6.61
N ALA A 37 -1.87 -11.44 6.97
CA ALA A 37 -1.84 -12.54 6.02
C ALA A 37 -3.16 -12.65 5.23
N GLN A 38 -4.31 -12.45 5.88
CA GLN A 38 -5.61 -12.43 5.21
C GLN A 38 -5.74 -11.30 4.21
N VAL A 39 -5.33 -10.08 4.58
CA VAL A 39 -5.34 -8.94 3.66
C VAL A 39 -4.38 -9.20 2.50
N GLY A 40 -3.16 -9.68 2.77
CA GLY A 40 -2.19 -10.05 1.74
C GLY A 40 -2.73 -11.12 0.79
N THR A 41 -3.39 -12.16 1.32
CA THR A 41 -4.02 -13.22 0.53
C THR A 41 -5.11 -12.68 -0.38
N ILE A 42 -6.00 -11.84 0.13
CA ILE A 42 -7.10 -11.26 -0.66
C ILE A 42 -6.55 -10.34 -1.76
N SER A 43 -5.54 -9.53 -1.44
CA SER A 43 -4.87 -8.64 -2.40
C SER A 43 -4.09 -9.41 -3.46
N ALA A 44 -3.52 -10.58 -3.12
CA ALA A 44 -2.78 -11.45 -4.03
C ALA A 44 -3.69 -12.45 -4.78
N ASN A 45 -4.93 -12.06 -5.10
CA ASN A 45 -5.89 -12.91 -5.83
C ASN A 45 -6.18 -14.27 -5.14
N SER A 46 -6.32 -14.25 -3.82
CA SER A 46 -6.55 -15.44 -2.96
C SER A 46 -5.37 -16.42 -2.86
N ASP A 47 -4.16 -15.99 -3.18
CA ASP A 47 -2.95 -16.79 -2.96
C ASP A 47 -2.48 -16.68 -1.49
N LYS A 48 -2.60 -17.79 -0.76
CA LYS A 48 -2.17 -17.88 0.64
C LYS A 48 -0.66 -17.84 0.79
N SER A 49 0.08 -18.41 -0.16
CA SER A 49 1.54 -18.48 -0.07
C SER A 49 2.15 -17.08 -0.06
N ILE A 50 1.66 -16.19 -0.92
CA ILE A 50 2.08 -14.79 -0.98
C ILE A 50 1.66 -14.05 0.28
N GLY A 51 0.43 -14.24 0.77
CA GLY A 51 -0.04 -13.62 2.00
C GLY A 51 0.78 -13.99 3.23
N ASP A 52 1.17 -15.27 3.34
CA ASP A 52 1.99 -15.76 4.45
C ASP A 52 3.43 -15.19 4.39
N ILE A 53 4.05 -15.14 3.21
CA ILE A 53 5.38 -14.55 3.02
C ILE A 53 5.39 -13.06 3.36
N ILE A 54 4.36 -12.32 2.93
CA ILE A 54 4.21 -10.89 3.25
C ILE A 54 4.06 -10.68 4.76
N ALA A 55 3.32 -11.56 5.44
CA ALA A 55 3.15 -11.49 6.89
C ALA A 55 4.45 -11.81 7.65
N GLU A 56 5.24 -12.78 7.17
CA GLU A 56 6.56 -13.10 7.72
C GLU A 56 7.56 -11.96 7.50
N ALA A 57 7.56 -11.36 6.30
CA ALA A 57 8.39 -10.19 5.99
C ALA A 57 8.09 -9.02 6.94
N MET A 58 6.81 -8.68 7.14
CA MET A 58 6.37 -7.63 8.07
C MET A 58 6.72 -7.93 9.53
N GLU A 59 6.75 -9.20 9.94
CA GLU A 59 7.18 -9.58 11.29
C GLU A 59 8.69 -9.33 11.49
N LYS A 60 9.52 -9.63 10.48
CA LYS A 60 10.97 -9.43 10.54
C LYS A 60 11.38 -7.94 10.49
N VAL A 61 10.74 -7.13 9.63
CA VAL A 61 11.10 -5.70 9.47
C VAL A 61 10.33 -4.77 10.41
N GLY A 62 9.23 -5.24 11.00
CA GLY A 62 8.32 -4.43 11.81
C GLY A 62 7.35 -3.58 11.00
N LYS A 63 6.40 -2.92 11.67
CA LYS A 63 5.29 -2.19 11.03
C LYS A 63 5.69 -0.99 10.17
N GLU A 64 6.88 -0.43 10.43
CA GLU A 64 7.41 0.73 9.72
C GLU A 64 8.62 0.36 8.85
N GLY A 65 8.88 -0.94 8.65
CA GLY A 65 9.96 -1.42 7.81
C GLY A 65 9.63 -1.30 6.33
N VAL A 66 10.67 -1.15 5.52
CA VAL A 66 10.57 -1.10 4.05
C VAL A 66 10.67 -2.52 3.52
N ILE A 67 9.75 -2.89 2.62
CA ILE A 67 9.75 -4.17 1.92
C ILE A 67 9.93 -3.88 0.43
N THR A 68 10.96 -4.46 -0.17
CA THR A 68 11.20 -4.44 -1.62
C THR A 68 10.95 -5.82 -2.19
N VAL A 69 10.48 -5.88 -3.44
CA VAL A 69 10.27 -7.13 -4.17
C VAL A 69 11.24 -7.13 -5.35
N GLU A 70 11.95 -8.24 -5.50
CA GLU A 70 12.86 -8.47 -6.62
C GLU A 70 12.47 -9.77 -7.34
N ASP A 71 12.75 -9.85 -8.63
CA ASP A 71 12.51 -11.06 -9.42
C ASP A 71 13.50 -12.15 -9.00
N GLY A 72 12.97 -13.23 -8.42
CA GLY A 72 13.75 -14.40 -8.05
C GLY A 72 14.27 -15.15 -9.28
N SER A 73 15.50 -15.66 -9.19
CA SER A 73 16.08 -16.54 -10.22
C SER A 73 15.61 -18.00 -10.13
N GLY A 74 14.89 -18.35 -9.06
CA GLY A 74 14.38 -19.70 -8.78
C GLY A 74 12.85 -19.81 -8.85
N LEU A 75 12.35 -21.04 -8.68
CA LEU A 75 10.92 -21.36 -8.57
C LEU A 75 10.35 -21.09 -7.18
N GLU A 76 11.21 -20.99 -6.16
CA GLU A 76 10.83 -20.80 -4.76
C GLU A 76 10.90 -19.33 -4.39
N ASN A 77 9.95 -18.89 -3.55
CA ASN A 77 9.97 -17.56 -2.97
C ASN A 77 10.98 -17.51 -1.83
N ALA A 78 11.89 -16.53 -1.85
CA ALA A 78 12.88 -16.32 -0.81
C ALA A 78 12.60 -15.02 -0.04
N LEU A 79 12.90 -15.02 1.26
CA LEU A 79 12.81 -13.85 2.12
C LEU A 79 14.19 -13.59 2.74
N GLU A 80 14.82 -12.49 2.36
CA GLU A 80 16.11 -12.04 2.89
C GLU A 80 15.96 -10.67 3.55
N VAL A 81 16.63 -10.49 4.69
CA VAL A 81 16.67 -9.20 5.39
C VAL A 81 18.05 -8.60 5.18
N VAL A 82 18.09 -7.48 4.46
CA VAL A 82 19.32 -6.73 4.21
C VAL A 82 19.28 -5.40 4.95
N GLU A 83 20.44 -4.92 5.38
CA GLU A 83 20.56 -3.59 5.96
C GLU A 83 20.45 -2.54 4.84
N GLY A 84 19.37 -1.77 4.85
CA GLY A 84 19.09 -0.73 3.86
C GLY A 84 18.40 0.47 4.48
N MET A 85 18.26 1.54 3.70
CA MET A 85 17.54 2.74 4.12
C MET A 85 16.78 3.37 2.96
N GLN A 86 15.59 3.88 3.24
CA GLN A 86 14.79 4.66 2.30
C GLN A 86 14.58 6.06 2.84
N PHE A 87 14.71 7.06 1.97
CA PHE A 87 14.40 8.46 2.28
C PHE A 87 13.21 8.92 1.44
N ASP A 88 12.38 9.80 2.00
CA ASP A 88 11.26 10.43 1.30
C ASP A 88 11.73 11.56 0.35
N ARG A 89 12.66 11.25 -0.57
CA ARG A 89 13.14 12.17 -1.61
C ARG A 89 12.92 11.56 -2.98
N GLY A 90 12.10 12.22 -3.79
CA GLY A 90 11.93 11.87 -5.20
C GLY A 90 13.10 12.34 -6.08
N TYR A 91 13.08 11.90 -7.34
CA TYR A 91 14.04 12.32 -8.35
C TYR A 91 13.82 13.79 -8.75
N LEU A 92 14.90 14.53 -9.04
CA LEU A 92 14.79 15.93 -9.47
C LEU A 92 14.12 16.09 -10.85
N SER A 93 14.22 15.07 -11.70
CA SER A 93 13.74 15.13 -13.07
C SER A 93 13.10 13.80 -13.46
N PRO A 94 11.89 13.81 -14.07
CA PRO A 94 11.25 12.60 -14.58
C PRO A 94 12.07 11.85 -15.65
N TYR A 95 13.06 12.50 -16.27
CA TYR A 95 13.94 11.87 -17.26
C TYR A 95 14.89 10.82 -16.68
N PHE A 96 15.01 10.72 -15.35
CA PHE A 96 15.81 9.67 -14.72
C PHE A 96 15.10 8.32 -14.66
N ILE A 97 13.80 8.25 -14.99
CA ILE A 97 13.02 7.01 -14.97
C ILE A 97 13.52 6.06 -16.06
N ASN A 98 14.00 4.88 -15.67
CA ASN A 98 14.39 3.82 -16.59
C ASN A 98 13.28 2.78 -16.82
N ASN A 99 12.34 2.65 -15.89
CA ASN A 99 11.20 1.75 -15.99
C ASN A 99 9.89 2.55 -16.08
N GLN A 100 9.30 2.60 -17.28
CA GLN A 100 8.08 3.37 -17.54
C GLN A 100 6.83 2.81 -16.83
N GLN A 101 6.81 1.53 -16.45
CA GLN A 101 5.65 0.91 -15.80
C GLN A 101 5.55 1.34 -14.33
N ASN A 102 6.67 1.33 -13.63
CA ASN A 102 6.72 1.68 -12.20
C ASN A 102 7.15 3.12 -11.94
N MET A 103 7.51 3.87 -12.99
CA MET A 103 8.10 5.21 -12.91
C MET A 103 9.27 5.29 -11.92
N SER A 104 10.07 4.22 -11.87
CA SER A 104 11.26 4.10 -11.03
C SER A 104 12.53 4.34 -11.84
N ALA A 105 13.58 4.80 -11.19
CA ALA A 105 14.94 4.90 -11.71
C ALA A 105 15.82 3.83 -11.08
#